data_AF-A0A2K0T723-F1
#
_entry.id   AF-A0A2K0T723-F1
#
_cell.length_a   1.000
_cell.length_b   1.000
_cell.length_c   1.000
_cell.angle_alpha   90.00
_cell.angle_beta   90.00
_cell.angle_gamma   90.00
#
_symmetry.space_group_name_H-M   'P 1'
#
loop_
_entity.id
_entity.type
_entity.pdbx_description
1 polymer ?
#
loop_
_entity_poly.entity_id
_entity_poly.type
_entity_poly.pdbx_seq_one_letter_code
_entity_poly.pdbx_strand_id
1 'polypeptide(L)'
;MQDLKTGHLLGAAPKAQFWGQIIGATCGALFSAFAYRIYTAVYEIPGKLFQVPTAYVWIFTARLVTGQGLPYMAKEWATGAGVLFAVTTLARTLSVGKRWRSLIPGGIAVAVGMYNVPSFTLARAIGGIFSWYWLSLRKRSTTPLIIIASGFILGEGFLSIVNLWLQALKVPHY
;
A
#
# COMPACT_ATOMS: atom_id res chain seq x y z
N MET A 1 4.62 -11.99 -13.63
CA MET A 1 4.87 -13.04 -14.65
C MET A 1 3.68 -13.25 -15.60
N GLN A 2 2.44 -12.93 -15.20
CA GLN A 2 1.31 -12.99 -16.12
C GLN A 2 1.38 -11.91 -17.23
N ASP A 3 2.08 -10.80 -16.98
CA ASP A 3 2.21 -9.68 -17.93
C ASP A 3 2.97 -10.04 -19.21
N LEU A 4 3.99 -10.89 -19.13
CA LEU A 4 4.75 -11.35 -20.31
C LEU A 4 3.91 -12.28 -21.19
N LYS A 5 3.03 -13.08 -20.59
CA LYS A 5 2.11 -13.97 -21.31
C LYS A 5 1.03 -13.16 -22.03
N THR A 6 0.46 -12.17 -21.34
CA THR A 6 -0.50 -11.22 -21.91
C THR A 6 0.14 -10.36 -23.00
N GLY A 7 1.38 -9.91 -22.81
CA GLY A 7 2.16 -9.18 -23.80
C GLY A 7 2.42 -9.98 -25.07
N HIS A 8 2.80 -11.26 -24.94
CA HIS A 8 2.97 -12.16 -26.09
C HIS A 8 1.67 -12.37 -26.87
N LEU A 9 0.55 -12.56 -26.17
CA LEU A 9 -0.78 -12.71 -26.78
C LEU A 9 -1.26 -11.44 -27.49
N LEU A 10 -0.79 -10.26 -27.06
CA LEU A 10 -1.05 -8.97 -27.70
C LEU A 10 -0.03 -8.61 -28.80
N GLY A 11 0.87 -9.55 -29.16
CA GLY A 11 1.89 -9.35 -30.20
C GLY A 11 3.13 -8.57 -29.77
N ALA A 12 3.27 -8.24 -28.49
CA ALA A 12 4.48 -7.61 -27.97
C ALA A 12 5.62 -8.63 -27.83
N ALA A 13 6.85 -8.21 -28.14
CA ALA A 13 8.04 -9.04 -28.00
C ALA A 13 8.37 -9.27 -26.51
N PRO A 14 8.24 -10.50 -25.97
CA PRO A 14 8.44 -10.76 -24.54
C PRO A 14 9.87 -10.52 -24.08
N LYS A 15 10.84 -10.74 -25.00
CA LYS A 15 12.27 -10.46 -24.76
C LYS A 15 12.53 -8.97 -24.52
N ALA A 16 11.89 -8.08 -25.29
CA ALA A 16 12.05 -6.64 -25.10
C ALA A 16 11.43 -6.16 -23.79
N GLN A 17 10.27 -6.71 -23.40
CA GLN A 17 9.64 -6.40 -22.11
C GLN A 17 10.50 -6.85 -20.93
N PHE A 18 11.12 -8.03 -21.02
CA PHE A 18 12.02 -8.54 -20.00
C PHE A 18 13.26 -7.66 -19.81
N TRP A 19 13.95 -7.32 -20.91
CA TRP A 19 15.11 -6.43 -20.85
C TRP A 19 14.74 -5.02 -20.39
N GLY A 20 13.59 -4.49 -20.82
CA GLY A 20 13.07 -3.21 -20.35
C GLY A 20 12.80 -3.20 -18.84
N GLN A 21 12.23 -4.28 -18.30
CA GLN A 21 12.02 -4.43 -16.86
C GLN A 21 13.34 -4.51 -16.09
N ILE A 22 14.34 -5.24 -16.59
CA ILE A 22 15.66 -5.33 -15.94
C ILE A 22 16.34 -3.96 -15.90
N ILE A 23 16.41 -3.27 -17.05
CA ILE A 23 17.06 -1.96 -17.14
C ILE A 23 16.31 -0.94 -16.28
N GLY A 24 14.98 -0.91 -16.40
CA GLY A 24 14.13 0.00 -15.63
C GLY A 24 14.22 -0.25 -14.12
N ALA A 25 14.21 -1.50 -13.68
CA ALA A 25 14.35 -1.85 -12.27
C ALA A 25 15.74 -1.50 -11.73
N THR A 26 16.81 -1.72 -12.52
CA THR A 26 18.19 -1.42 -12.11
C THR A 26 18.40 0.09 -11.99
N CYS A 27 18.04 0.86 -13.02
CA CYS A 27 18.11 2.32 -12.98
C CYS A 27 17.22 2.90 -11.87
N GLY A 28 16.00 2.35 -11.71
CA GLY A 28 15.07 2.71 -10.65
C GLY A 28 15.65 2.46 -9.26
N ALA A 29 16.28 1.32 -9.02
CA ALA A 29 16.90 0.99 -7.74
C ALA A 29 18.02 1.97 -7.37
N LEU A 30 18.90 2.31 -8.34
CA LEU A 30 19.97 3.29 -8.13
C LEU A 30 19.41 4.68 -7.82
N PHE A 31 18.43 5.14 -8.60
CA PHE A 31 17.78 6.43 -8.38
C PHE A 31 17.03 6.47 -7.05
N SER A 32 16.29 5.42 -6.70
CA SER A 32 15.57 5.31 -5.43
C SER A 32 16.50 5.34 -4.23
N ALA A 33 17.66 4.66 -4.29
CA ALA A 33 18.66 4.71 -3.23
C ALA A 33 19.23 6.12 -3.04
N PHE A 34 19.51 6.81 -4.15
CA PHE A 34 19.99 8.19 -4.12
C PHE A 34 18.93 9.17 -3.59
N ALA A 35 17.70 9.08 -4.10
CA ALA A 35 16.58 9.90 -3.64
C ALA A 35 16.32 9.68 -2.15
N TYR A 36 16.30 8.43 -1.68
CA TYR A 36 16.14 8.11 -0.26
C TYR A 36 17.18 8.82 0.62
N ARG A 37 18.44 8.83 0.18
CA ARG A 37 19.52 9.50 0.91
C ARG A 37 19.33 11.02 0.97
N ILE A 38 18.77 11.64 -0.07
CA ILE A 38 18.38 13.07 -0.06
C ILE A 38 17.23 13.28 0.92
N TYR A 39 16.19 12.46 0.87
CA TYR A 39 15.04 12.55 1.79
C TYR A 39 15.49 12.46 3.25
N THR A 40 16.35 11.51 3.62
CA THR A 40 16.86 11.36 4.99
C THR A 40 17.80 12.48 5.41
N ALA A 41 18.40 13.22 4.46
CA ALA A 41 19.26 14.35 4.76
C ALA A 41 18.48 15.66 5.00
N VAL A 42 17.30 15.80 4.38
CA VAL A 42 16.46 16.99 4.46
C VAL A 42 15.35 16.84 5.52
N TYR A 43 14.81 15.63 5.68
CA TYR A 43 13.71 15.34 6.60
C TYR A 43 14.13 14.33 7.67
N GLU A 44 13.72 14.58 8.90
CA GLU A 44 13.83 13.59 9.97
C GLU A 44 12.81 12.47 9.76
N ILE A 45 13.32 11.24 9.66
CA ILE A 45 12.53 10.01 9.57
C ILE A 45 12.91 9.15 10.78
N PRO A 46 11.96 8.76 11.67
CA PRO A 46 10.51 8.98 11.60
C PRO A 46 10.08 10.36 12.11
N GLY A 47 9.21 11.05 11.36
CA GLY A 47 8.68 12.37 11.70
C GLY A 47 7.15 12.46 11.58
N LYS A 48 6.57 13.62 11.92
CA LYS A 48 5.10 13.85 11.78
C LYS A 48 4.63 13.82 10.33
N LEU A 49 5.45 14.31 9.39
CA LEU A 49 5.16 14.25 7.94
C LEU A 49 5.37 12.85 7.37
N PHE A 50 6.46 12.17 7.76
CA PHE A 50 6.83 10.84 7.25
C PHE A 50 6.74 9.79 8.37
N GLN A 51 5.51 9.37 8.65
CA GLN A 51 5.27 8.26 9.56
C GLN A 51 5.64 6.94 8.88
N VAL A 52 6.32 6.06 9.62
CA VAL A 52 6.75 4.74 9.12
C VAL A 52 6.05 3.61 9.89
N PRO A 53 4.71 3.49 9.80
CA PRO A 53 3.92 2.53 10.59
C PRO A 53 4.37 1.08 10.36
N THR A 54 4.71 0.72 9.12
CA THR A 54 5.17 -0.62 8.77
C THR A 54 6.51 -0.98 9.43
N ALA A 55 7.43 -0.02 9.59
CA ALA A 55 8.73 -0.28 10.22
C ALA A 55 8.58 -0.66 11.69
N TYR A 56 7.62 -0.05 12.41
CA TYR A 56 7.32 -0.44 13.78
C TYR A 56 6.87 -1.89 13.90
N VAL A 57 6.04 -2.38 12.98
CA VAL A 57 5.61 -3.79 12.96
C VAL A 57 6.81 -4.72 12.78
N TRP A 58 7.73 -4.41 11.87
CA TRP A 58 8.95 -5.20 11.68
C TRP A 58 9.86 -5.17 12.92
N ILE A 59 10.00 -4.01 13.56
CA ILE A 59 10.75 -3.89 14.81
C ILE A 59 10.10 -4.71 15.93
N PHE A 60 8.78 -4.68 16.07
CA PHE A 60 8.08 -5.49 17.07
C PHE A 60 8.21 -6.99 16.81
N THR A 61 8.14 -7.41 15.54
CA THR A 61 8.40 -8.80 15.16
C THR A 61 9.85 -9.21 15.45
N ALA A 62 10.82 -8.34 15.14
CA ALA A 62 12.23 -8.61 15.46
C ALA A 62 12.45 -8.73 16.97
N ARG A 63 11.86 -7.83 17.77
CA ARG A 63 11.89 -7.88 19.25
C ARG A 63 11.26 -9.15 19.81
N LEU A 64 10.15 -9.60 19.21
CA LEU A 64 9.51 -10.87 19.55
C LEU A 64 10.46 -12.06 19.31
N VAL A 65 11.12 -12.10 18.15
CA VAL A 65 12.06 -13.18 17.80
C VAL A 65 13.34 -13.14 18.64
N THR A 66 13.81 -11.95 19.03
CA THR A 66 14.99 -11.79 19.88
C THR A 66 14.72 -11.93 21.39
N GLY A 67 13.47 -12.25 21.78
CA GLY A 67 13.10 -12.47 23.17
C GLY A 67 13.00 -11.21 24.03
N GLN A 68 13.12 -10.02 23.44
CA GLN A 68 12.92 -8.76 24.16
C GLN A 68 11.44 -8.37 24.17
N GLY A 69 10.75 -8.79 25.23
CA GLY A 69 9.60 -8.09 25.83
C GLY A 69 8.36 -7.93 24.94
N LEU A 70 7.52 -8.95 24.91
CA LEU A 70 6.10 -8.75 24.61
C LEU A 70 5.46 -7.89 25.73
N PRO A 71 4.51 -6.99 25.40
CA PRO A 71 3.73 -6.27 26.42
C PRO A 71 3.08 -7.23 27.43
N TYR A 72 2.87 -6.77 28.67
CA TYR A 72 2.40 -7.56 29.84
C TYR A 72 1.08 -8.35 29.65
N MET A 73 0.39 -8.23 28.51
CA MET A 73 -0.84 -8.98 28.23
C MET A 73 -0.90 -9.56 26.80
N ALA A 74 0.24 -9.63 26.11
CA ALA A 74 0.23 -9.98 24.70
C ALA A 74 -0.27 -11.40 24.44
N LYS A 75 -0.05 -12.33 25.38
CA LYS A 75 -0.52 -13.72 25.28
C LYS A 75 -2.04 -13.80 25.42
N GLU A 76 -2.61 -13.10 26.39
CA GLU A 76 -4.05 -13.03 26.65
C GLU A 76 -4.79 -12.38 25.48
N TRP A 77 -4.25 -11.28 24.93
CA TRP A 77 -4.83 -10.61 23.76
C TRP A 77 -4.66 -11.41 22.47
N ALA A 78 -3.50 -12.06 22.25
CA ALA A 78 -3.29 -12.88 21.07
C ALA A 78 -4.19 -14.12 21.06
N THR A 79 -4.35 -14.78 22.21
CA THR A 79 -5.26 -15.92 22.36
C THR A 79 -6.72 -15.49 22.22
N GLY A 80 -7.15 -14.40 22.86
CA GLY A 80 -8.50 -13.84 22.70
C GLY A 80 -8.83 -13.45 21.26
N ALA A 81 -7.93 -12.73 20.59
CA ALA A 81 -8.08 -12.38 19.18
C ALA A 81 -8.10 -13.64 18.29
N GLY A 82 -7.22 -14.61 18.56
CA GLY A 82 -7.18 -15.88 17.84
C GLY A 82 -8.51 -16.64 17.92
N VAL A 83 -9.10 -16.74 19.10
CA VAL A 83 -10.42 -17.36 19.30
C VAL A 83 -11.51 -16.59 18.57
N LEU A 84 -11.54 -15.26 18.68
CA LEU A 84 -12.50 -14.41 17.98
C LEU A 84 -12.43 -14.59 16.45
N PHE A 85 -11.23 -14.59 15.87
CA PHE A 85 -11.04 -14.77 14.44
C PHE A 85 -11.31 -16.20 13.97
N ALA A 86 -11.04 -17.20 14.80
CA ALA A 86 -11.43 -18.58 14.53
C ALA A 86 -12.96 -18.71 14.48
N VAL A 87 -13.68 -18.16 15.46
CA VAL A 87 -15.15 -18.18 15.51
C VAL A 87 -15.76 -17.45 14.33
N THR A 88 -15.28 -16.24 14.00
CA THR A 88 -15.79 -15.49 12.84
C THR A 88 -15.48 -16.19 11.51
N THR A 89 -14.35 -16.87 11.40
CA THR A 89 -13.99 -17.67 10.22
C THR A 89 -14.89 -18.90 10.10
N LEU A 90 -15.12 -19.64 11.19
CA LEU A 90 -16.08 -20.75 11.25
C LEU A 90 -17.48 -20.29 10.88
N ALA A 91 -17.96 -19.17 11.46
CA ALA A 91 -19.25 -18.59 11.13
C ALA A 91 -19.36 -18.22 9.64
N ARG A 92 -18.29 -17.69 9.03
CA ARG A 92 -18.25 -17.35 7.60
C ARG A 92 -18.24 -18.59 6.70
N THR A 93 -17.62 -19.68 7.13
CA THR A 93 -17.59 -20.98 6.43
C THR A 93 -18.93 -21.70 6.53
N LEU A 94 -19.57 -21.68 7.69
CA LEU A 94 -20.91 -22.26 7.90
C LEU A 94 -22.02 -21.43 7.24
N SER A 95 -21.78 -20.16 6.97
CA SER A 95 -22.73 -19.24 6.32
C SER A 95 -22.63 -19.22 4.79
N VAL A 96 -22.00 -20.23 4.17
CA VAL A 96 -21.97 -20.39 2.70
C VAL A 96 -23.41 -20.51 2.18
N GLY A 97 -23.81 -19.58 1.29
CA GLY A 97 -25.15 -19.53 0.69
C GLY A 97 -26.15 -18.57 1.34
N LYS A 98 -25.83 -17.96 2.50
CA LYS A 98 -26.74 -17.00 3.16
C LYS A 98 -26.40 -15.54 2.81
N ARG A 99 -27.43 -14.71 2.56
CA ARG A 99 -27.27 -13.26 2.24
C ARG A 99 -26.48 -12.46 3.30
N TRP A 100 -26.51 -12.91 4.55
CA TRP A 100 -25.87 -12.25 5.69
C TRP A 100 -24.35 -12.49 5.75
N ARG A 101 -23.80 -13.36 4.90
CA ARG A 101 -22.35 -13.62 4.80
C ARG A 101 -21.54 -12.38 4.44
N SER A 102 -22.14 -11.41 3.73
CA SER A 102 -21.47 -10.16 3.37
C SER A 102 -21.25 -9.21 4.56
N LEU A 103 -21.98 -9.39 5.66
CA LEU A 103 -21.87 -8.58 6.88
C LEU A 103 -20.79 -9.08 7.84
N ILE A 104 -20.31 -10.32 7.67
CA ILE A 104 -19.24 -10.87 8.51
C ILE A 104 -17.90 -10.32 8.00
N PRO A 105 -17.21 -9.45 8.77
CA PRO A 105 -15.93 -8.91 8.36
C PRO A 105 -14.93 -10.06 8.18
N GLY A 106 -14.33 -10.15 7.00
CA GLY A 106 -13.30 -11.13 6.75
C GLY A 106 -12.04 -10.82 7.58
N GLY A 107 -11.39 -11.84 8.13
CA GLY A 107 -10.13 -11.66 8.87
C GLY A 107 -9.07 -10.87 8.07
N ILE A 108 -9.02 -11.05 6.75
CA ILE A 108 -8.14 -10.29 5.86
C ILE A 108 -8.45 -8.78 5.90
N ALA A 109 -9.73 -8.38 5.90
CA ALA A 109 -10.11 -6.97 5.93
C ALA A 109 -9.71 -6.31 7.26
N VAL A 110 -9.88 -7.02 8.37
CA VAL A 110 -9.49 -6.51 9.70
C VAL A 110 -7.97 -6.42 9.83
N ALA A 111 -7.25 -7.45 9.38
CA ALA A 111 -5.79 -7.45 9.39
C ALA A 111 -5.23 -6.29 8.56
N VAL A 112 -5.70 -6.13 7.31
CA VAL A 112 -5.26 -5.04 6.43
C VAL A 112 -5.61 -3.67 7.01
N GLY A 113 -6.75 -3.53 7.67
CA GLY A 113 -7.15 -2.29 8.36
C GLY A 113 -6.22 -1.92 9.51
N MET A 114 -5.75 -2.90 10.29
CA MET A 114 -4.84 -2.66 11.41
C MET A 114 -3.47 -2.11 10.97
N TYR A 115 -3.02 -2.44 9.75
CA TYR A 115 -1.73 -1.98 9.21
C TYR A 115 -1.81 -0.62 8.50
N ASN A 116 -2.98 -0.23 8.00
CA ASN A 116 -3.14 1.01 7.26
C ASN A 116 -3.58 2.14 8.18
N VAL A 117 -2.81 3.23 8.19
CA VAL A 117 -3.24 4.46 8.86
C VAL A 117 -4.58 4.97 8.29
N PRO A 118 -5.42 5.63 9.10
CA PRO A 118 -6.75 6.07 8.68
C PRO A 118 -6.74 6.93 7.41
N SER A 119 -5.72 7.76 7.22
CA SER A 119 -5.58 8.61 6.03
C SER A 119 -5.49 7.80 4.73
N PHE A 120 -4.70 6.72 4.71
CA PHE A 120 -4.56 5.84 3.55
C PHE A 120 -5.84 5.06 3.27
N THR A 121 -6.54 4.61 4.31
CA THR A 121 -7.80 3.87 4.17
C THR A 121 -8.92 4.78 3.68
N LEU A 122 -9.02 6.00 4.22
CA LEU A 122 -10.05 6.96 3.84
C LEU A 122 -9.88 7.42 2.39
N ALA A 123 -8.65 7.73 1.97
CA ALA A 123 -8.36 8.12 0.59
C ALA A 123 -8.77 7.01 -0.40
N ARG A 124 -8.46 5.73 -0.09
CA ARG A 124 -8.88 4.59 -0.90
C ARG A 124 -10.39 4.36 -0.88
N ALA A 125 -11.04 4.55 0.26
CA ALA A 125 -12.50 4.44 0.36
C ALA A 125 -13.19 5.49 -0.52
N ILE A 126 -12.74 6.75 -0.46
CA ILE A 126 -13.24 7.83 -1.31
C ILE A 126 -13.01 7.50 -2.79
N GLY A 127 -11.80 7.10 -3.17
CA GLY A 127 -11.50 6.67 -4.54
C GLY A 127 -12.37 5.48 -5.01
N GLY A 128 -12.65 4.54 -4.11
CA GLY A 128 -13.56 3.42 -4.35
C GLY A 128 -15.01 3.86 -4.57
N ILE A 129 -15.51 4.82 -3.80
CA ILE A 129 -16.84 5.41 -3.98
C ILE A 129 -16.93 6.13 -5.33
N PHE A 130 -15.92 6.93 -5.70
CA PHE A 130 -15.85 7.57 -7.01
C PHE A 130 -15.83 6.56 -8.16
N SER A 131 -15.05 5.49 -8.03
CA SER A 131 -15.00 4.40 -9.00
C SER A 131 -16.35 3.69 -9.11
N TRP A 132 -17.00 3.39 -7.99
CA TRP A 132 -18.33 2.78 -7.94
C TRP A 132 -19.40 3.67 -8.59
N TYR A 133 -19.37 4.98 -8.33
CA TYR A 133 -20.26 5.95 -8.95
C TYR A 133 -20.08 5.98 -10.48
N TRP A 134 -18.84 5.97 -10.95
CA TRP A 134 -18.52 5.96 -12.38
C TRP A 134 -18.96 4.67 -13.08
N LEU A 135 -18.69 3.51 -12.48
CA LEU A 135 -19.08 2.21 -13.03
C LEU A 135 -20.60 2.01 -12.97
N SER A 136 -21.25 2.35 -11.87
CA SER A 136 -22.68 2.08 -11.66
C SER A 136 -23.58 3.05 -12.40
N LEU A 137 -23.23 4.34 -12.44
CA LEU A 137 -24.09 5.36 -13.04
C LEU A 137 -23.72 5.68 -14.49
N ARG A 138 -22.42 5.81 -14.80
CA ARG A 138 -21.97 6.15 -16.16
C ARG A 138 -21.75 4.92 -17.05
N LYS A 139 -21.65 3.70 -16.49
CA LYS A 139 -21.37 2.43 -17.20
C LYS A 139 -20.23 2.55 -18.23
N ARG A 140 -19.24 3.43 -17.97
CA ARG A 140 -18.09 3.65 -18.84
C ARG A 140 -16.90 2.83 -18.36
N SER A 141 -15.93 2.61 -19.25
CA SER A 141 -14.73 1.88 -18.89
C SER A 141 -13.96 2.60 -17.78
N THR A 142 -13.27 1.82 -16.95
CA THR A 142 -12.44 2.31 -15.84
C THR A 142 -11.12 2.90 -16.31
N THR A 143 -10.77 2.72 -17.59
CA THR A 143 -9.50 3.15 -18.18
C THR A 143 -9.20 4.65 -17.99
N PRO A 144 -10.13 5.59 -18.25
CA PRO A 144 -9.87 7.01 -18.07
C PRO A 144 -9.64 7.40 -16.61
N LEU A 145 -10.36 6.75 -15.68
CA LEU A 145 -10.20 6.94 -14.24
C LEU A 145 -8.79 6.54 -13.78
N ILE A 146 -8.29 5.40 -14.27
CA ILE A 146 -6.95 4.91 -13.95
C ILE A 146 -5.90 5.88 -14.49
N ILE A 147 -6.06 6.37 -15.73
CA ILE A 147 -5.12 7.32 -16.34
C ILE A 147 -5.06 8.62 -15.54
N ILE A 148 -6.21 9.19 -15.17
CA ILE A 148 -6.29 10.42 -14.38
C ILE A 148 -5.65 10.23 -12.99
N ALA A 149 -5.99 9.14 -12.30
CA ALA A 149 -5.41 8.84 -10.98
C ALA A 149 -3.88 8.68 -11.05
N SER A 150 -3.38 7.99 -12.09
CA SER A 150 -1.94 7.82 -12.31
C SER A 150 -1.26 9.15 -12.60
N GLY A 151 -1.92 10.04 -13.36
CA GLY A 151 -1.45 11.41 -13.61
C GLY A 151 -1.33 12.24 -12.33
N PHE A 152 -2.30 12.16 -11.42
CA PHE A 152 -2.24 12.85 -10.14
C PHE A 152 -1.11 12.34 -9.24
N ILE A 153 -0.94 11.02 -9.13
CA ILE A 153 0.15 10.40 -8.35
C ILE A 153 1.51 10.81 -8.93
N LEU A 154 1.66 10.78 -10.26
CA LEU A 154 2.89 11.19 -10.92
C LEU A 154 3.17 12.68 -10.72
N GLY A 155 2.14 13.52 -10.81
CA GLY A 155 2.25 14.97 -10.61
C GLY A 155 2.67 15.33 -9.19
N GLU A 156 2.04 14.72 -8.18
CA GLU A 156 2.44 14.88 -6.78
C GLU A 156 3.89 14.43 -6.56
N GLY A 157 4.25 13.25 -7.07
CA GLY A 157 5.60 12.71 -6.95
C GLY A 157 6.66 13.62 -7.60
N PHE A 158 6.38 14.15 -8.78
CA PHE A 158 7.28 15.08 -9.48
C PHE A 158 7.45 16.40 -8.71
N LEU A 159 6.34 17.02 -8.27
CA LEU A 159 6.38 18.27 -7.50
C LEU A 159 7.08 18.08 -6.15
N SER A 160 6.91 16.93 -5.50
CA SER A 160 7.61 16.59 -4.26
C SER A 160 9.13 16.55 -4.46
N ILE A 161 9.60 15.89 -5.53
CA ILE A 161 11.03 15.86 -5.89
C ILE A 161 11.55 17.28 -6.18
N VAL A 162 10.81 18.09 -6.94
CA VAL A 162 11.19 19.48 -7.22
C VAL A 162 11.29 20.30 -5.92
N ASN A 163 10.31 20.16 -5.03
CA ASN A 163 10.32 20.86 -3.74
C ASN A 163 11.52 20.45 -2.88
N LEU A 164 11.88 19.15 -2.87
CA LEU A 164 13.08 18.67 -2.21
C LEU A 164 14.37 19.28 -2.75
N TRP A 165 14.49 19.40 -4.08
CA TRP A 165 15.65 20.05 -4.69
C TRP A 165 15.71 21.53 -4.32
N LEU A 166 14.58 22.23 -4.32
CA LEU A 166 14.50 23.64 -3.91
C LEU A 166 14.87 23.82 -2.43
N GLN A 167 14.40 22.92 -1.57
CA GLN A 167 14.69 22.94 -0.14
C GLN A 167 16.16 22.60 0.16
N ALA A 168 16.75 21.66 -0.59
CA ALA A 168 18.18 21.34 -0.53
C ALA A 168 19.06 22.52 -0.95
N LEU A 169 18.57 23.36 -1.87
CA LEU A 169 19.24 24.60 -2.32
C LEU A 169 19.02 25.79 -1.35
N LYS A 170 18.37 25.59 -0.20
CA LYS A 170 18.05 26.62 0.80
C LYS A 170 17.33 27.83 0.21
N VAL A 171 16.46 27.61 -0.78
CA VAL A 171 15.60 28.69 -1.29
C VAL A 171 14.66 29.13 -0.15
N PRO A 172 14.55 30.44 0.16
CA PRO A 172 13.72 30.92 1.25
C PRO A 172 12.26 30.56 1.00
N HIS A 173 11.69 29.77 1.91
CA HIS A 173 10.26 29.51 1.99
C HIS A 173 9.65 30.58 2.89
N TYR A 174 8.77 31.43 2.33
CA TYR A 174 7.89 32.30 3.11
C TYR A 174 6.68 31.51 3.62
#